data_AF-A0A9D8M4D8-F1
#
_entry.id   AF-A0A9D8M4D8-F1
#
_cell.length_a   1.000
_cell.length_b   1.000
_cell.length_c   1.000
_cell.angle_alpha   90.00
_cell.angle_beta   90.00
_cell.angle_gamma   90.00
#
_symmetry.space_group_name_H-M   'P 1'
#
loop_
_entity.id
_entity.type
_entity.pdbx_description
1 polymer ?
#
loop_
_entity_poly.entity_id
_entity_poly.type
_entity_poly.pdbx_seq_one_letter_code
_entity_poly.pdbx_strand_id
1 'polypeptide(L)' 'MKKTTLQFDEAKRSAVAAALGTTGLKATVDAAFDYVLRERAFTELIEAVRGGIFELENDQIEREGWRN' A
#
# COMPACT_ATOMS: atom_id res chain seq x y z
N MET A 1 -7.30 -21.85 6.23
CA MET A 1 -7.85 -20.50 5.97
C MET A 1 -9.32 -20.45 6.39
N LYS A 2 -9.73 -19.52 7.26
CA LYS A 2 -11.15 -19.21 7.47
C LYS A 2 -11.64 -18.36 6.28
N LYS A 3 -12.77 -18.71 5.69
CA LYS A 3 -13.41 -17.93 4.63
C LYS A 3 -14.39 -16.95 5.28
N THR A 4 -14.31 -15.69 4.89
CA THR A 4 -15.18 -14.61 5.36
C THR A 4 -15.78 -13.91 4.15
N THR A 5 -17.07 -13.59 4.20
CA THR A 5 -17.77 -12.85 3.13
C THR A 5 -17.74 -11.37 3.44
N LEU A 6 -17.24 -10.57 2.51
CA LEU A 6 -17.23 -9.11 2.57
C LEU A 6 -18.06 -8.57 1.40
N GLN A 7 -18.89 -7.57 1.67
CA GLN A 7 -19.61 -6.85 0.62
C GLN A 7 -18.82 -5.61 0.22
N PHE A 8 -18.69 -5.40 -1.09
CA PHE A 8 -18.01 -4.25 -1.66
C PHE A 8 -18.98 -3.51 -2.57
N ASP A 9 -18.92 -2.19 -2.53
CA ASP A 9 -19.51 -1.35 -3.55
C ASP A 9 -18.81 -1.61 -4.89
N GLU A 10 -19.60 -1.93 -5.92
CA GLU A 10 -19.07 -2.33 -7.23
C GLU A 10 -18.32 -1.20 -7.94
N ALA A 11 -18.80 0.05 -7.83
CA ALA A 11 -18.15 1.19 -8.44
C ALA A 11 -16.78 1.44 -7.80
N LYS A 12 -16.70 1.35 -6.47
CA LYS A 12 -15.42 1.46 -5.75
C LYS A 12 -14.47 0.32 -6.12
N ARG A 13 -14.96 -0.92 -6.19
CA ARG A 13 -14.14 -2.07 -6.62
C ARG A 13 -13.56 -1.85 -8.01
N SER A 14 -14.38 -1.39 -8.96
CA SER A 14 -13.94 -1.14 -10.33
C SER A 14 -12.91 -0.01 -10.42
N ALA A 15 -13.09 1.07 -9.64
CA ALA A 15 -12.12 2.15 -9.54
C ALA A 15 -10.77 1.66 -8.98
N VAL A 16 -10.79 0.87 -7.91
CA VAL A 16 -9.57 0.30 -7.31
C VAL A 16 -8.90 -0.68 -8.29
N ALA A 17 -9.66 -1.53 -8.97
CA ALA A 17 -9.11 -2.46 -9.96
C ALA A 17 -8.43 -1.72 -11.13
N ALA A 18 -9.04 -0.62 -11.61
CA ALA A 18 -8.44 0.22 -12.64
C ALA A 18 -7.15 0.91 -12.16
N ALA A 19 -7.17 1.46 -10.93
CA ALA A 19 -6.00 2.13 -10.35
C ALA A 19 -4.82 1.16 -10.12
N LEU A 20 -5.11 -0.07 -9.69
CA LEU A 20 -4.10 -1.09 -9.41
C LEU A 20 -3.77 -1.98 -10.62
N GLY A 21 -4.45 -1.79 -11.76
CA GLY A 21 -4.25 -2.60 -12.97
C GLY A 21 -4.59 -4.09 -12.80
N THR A 22 -5.53 -4.43 -11.91
CA THR A 22 -5.86 -5.83 -11.59
C THR A 22 -7.14 -6.29 -12.29
N THR A 23 -7.27 -7.60 -12.51
CA THR A 23 -8.49 -8.23 -13.02
C THR A 23 -9.02 -9.26 -12.03
N GLY A 24 -10.30 -9.15 -11.68
CA GLY A 24 -10.98 -10.08 -10.78
C GLY A 24 -10.87 -9.71 -9.29
N LEU A 25 -11.91 -10.04 -8.52
CA LEU A 25 -12.09 -9.55 -7.14
C LEU A 25 -10.94 -9.95 -6.21
N LYS A 26 -10.49 -11.21 -6.25
CA LYS A 26 -9.41 -11.69 -5.38
C LYS A 26 -8.11 -10.91 -5.62
N ALA A 27 -7.70 -10.75 -6.88
CA ALA A 27 -6.47 -10.04 -7.23
C ALA A 27 -6.54 -8.56 -6.82
N THR A 28 -7.69 -7.90 -7.03
CA THR A 28 -7.90 -6.53 -6.58
C THR A 28 -7.81 -6.40 -5.06
N VAL A 29 -8.42 -7.32 -4.30
CA VAL A 29 -8.39 -7.28 -2.83
C VAL A 29 -6.99 -7.53 -2.30
N ASP A 30 -6.28 -8.54 -2.82
CA ASP A 30 -4.91 -8.85 -2.41
C ASP A 30 -3.98 -7.65 -2.69
N ALA A 31 -4.04 -7.08 -3.89
CA ALA A 31 -3.23 -5.92 -4.26
C ALA A 31 -3.55 -4.68 -3.41
N ALA A 32 -4.82 -4.46 -3.06
CA ALA A 32 -5.22 -3.37 -2.18
C ALA A 32 -4.69 -3.55 -0.74
N PHE A 33 -4.67 -4.78 -0.22
CA PHE A 33 -4.05 -5.05 1.08
C PHE A 33 -2.53 -4.82 1.05
N ASP A 34 -1.86 -5.31 0.00
CA ASP A 34 -0.42 -5.09 -0.16
C ASP A 34 -0.09 -3.60 -0.25
N TYR A 35 -0.92 -2.82 -0.95
CA TYR A 35 -0.77 -1.37 -1.04
C TYR A 35 -0.86 -0.70 0.35
N VAL A 36 -1.90 -1.00 1.13
CA VAL A 36 -2.08 -0.42 2.47
C VAL A 36 -0.94 -0.83 3.42
N LEU A 37 -0.48 -2.08 3.34
CA LEU A 37 0.65 -2.54 4.16
C LEU A 37 1.94 -1.79 3.81
N ARG A 38 2.21 -1.55 2.52
CA ARG A 38 3.36 -0.74 2.08
C ARG A 38 3.24 0.71 2.52
N GLU A 39 2.08 1.33 2.35
CA GLU A 39 1.84 2.72 2.72
C GLU A 39 2.04 2.94 4.23
N ARG A 40 1.55 1.99 5.05
CA ARG A 40 1.77 2.02 6.50
C ARG A 40 3.24 1.83 6.87
N ALA A 41 3.91 0.83 6.32
CA ALA A 41 5.33 0.60 6.57
C ALA A 41 6.19 1.81 6.17
N PHE A 42 5.82 2.49 5.09
CA PHE A 42 6.48 3.71 4.64
C PHE A 42 6.23 4.89 5.59
N THR A 43 5.00 5.06 6.06
CA THR A 43 4.67 6.09 7.07
C THR A 43 5.48 5.87 8.34
N GLU A 44 5.55 4.62 8.82
CA GLU A 44 6.34 4.24 9.99
C GLU A 44 7.84 4.47 9.77
N LEU A 45 8.36 4.21 8.56
CA LEU A 45 9.75 4.52 8.19
C LEU A 45 10.03 6.03 8.24
N ILE A 46 9.18 6.85 7.63
CA ILE A 46 9.31 8.32 7.66
C ILE A 46 9.30 8.83 9.10
N GLU A 47 8.39 8.31 9.94
CA GLU A 47 8.32 8.69 11.35
C GLU A 47 9.57 8.29 12.12
N ALA A 48 10.12 7.09 11.88
CA ALA A 48 11.36 6.65 12.51
C ALA A 48 12.57 7.51 12.10
N VAL A 49 12.65 7.90 10.83
CA VAL A 49 13.69 8.80 10.32
C VAL A 49 13.55 10.20 10.91
N ARG A 50 12.33 10.76 10.96
CA ARG A 50 12.07 12.06 11.62
C ARG A 50 12.35 12.03 13.13
N GLY A 51 12.17 10.88 13.76
CA GLY A 51 12.49 10.64 15.18
C GLY A 51 13.98 10.46 15.47
N GLY A 52 14.85 10.50 14.45
CA GLY A 52 16.29 10.35 14.61
C GLY A 52 16.75 8.92 14.94
N ILE A 53 15.90 7.90 14.69
CA ILE A 53 16.24 6.49 14.91
C ILE A 53 17.18 5.99 13.80
N PHE A 54 17.12 6.59 12.61
CA PHE A 54 17.99 6.31 11.48
C PHE A 54 18.52 7.62 10.88
N GLU A 55 19.83 7.72 10.67
CA GLU A 55 20.44 8.76 9.83
C GLU A 55 20.42 8.27 8.38
N LEU A 56 19.29 8.47 7.69
CA LEU A 56 19.23 8.35 6.23
C LEU A 56 19.44 9.74 5.63
N GLU A 57 20.29 9.84 4.60
CA GLU A 57 20.39 11.09 3.84
C GLU A 57 19.10 11.32 3.02
N ASN A 58 18.68 12.57 2.86
CA ASN A 58 17.40 12.95 2.25
C ASN A 58 17.17 12.31 0.87
N ASP A 59 18.23 12.11 0.10
CA ASP A 59 18.22 11.52 -1.24
C ASP A 59 18.06 9.99 -1.24
N GLN A 60 18.27 9.32 -0.10
CA GLN A 60 17.92 7.91 0.11
C GLN A 60 16.44 7.74 0.46
N ILE A 61 15.88 8.65 1.26
CA ILE A 61 14.46 8.67 1.61
C ILE A 61 13.62 8.94 0.36
N GLU A 62 14.02 9.90 -0.47
CA GLU A 62 13.34 10.20 -1.73
C GLU A 62 13.43 9.04 -2.73
N ARG A 63 14.56 8.32 -2.80
CA ARG A 63 14.69 7.14 -3.67
C ARG A 63 13.85 5.95 -3.23
N GLU A 64 13.80 5.68 -1.94
CA GLU A 64 12.94 4.63 -1.36
C GLU A 64 11.44 5.03 -1.48
N GLY A 65 11.14 6.32 -1.35
CA GLY A 65 9.77 6.84 -1.43
C GLY A 65 9.17 6.93 -2.83
N TRP A 66 9.99 7.05 -3.88
CA TRP A 66 9.51 7.25 -5.26
C TRP A 66 9.84 6.09 -6.22
N ARG A 67 10.57 5.04 -5.78
CA ARG A 67 10.72 3.79 -6.54
C ARG A 67 9.58 2.82 -6.22
N ASN A 68 8.37 3.12 -6.70
CA ASN A 68 7.36 2.14 -7.14
C ASN A 68 6.18 2.86 -7.79
#